data_AF-A0A521TY07-F1
#
_entry.id   AF-A0A521TY07-F1
#
_cell.length_a   1.000
_cell.length_b   1.000
_cell.length_c   1.000
_cell.angle_alpha   90.00
_cell.angle_beta   90.00
_cell.angle_gamma   90.00
#
_symmetry.space_group_name_H-M   'P 1'
#
loop_
_entity.id
_entity.type
_entity.pdbx_description
1 polymer ?
#
loop_
_entity_poly.entity_id
_entity_poly.type
_entity_poly.pdbx_seq_one_letter_code
_entity_poly.pdbx_strand_id
1 'polypeptide(L)'
;MADVVKNPTQSERPIGITILGVSFIVVAVLMSIATAMIGTFMVILGSYSTMMNNMISAMGGMFVVFIGILAGIEFAIVYALFSGKNWGRITIIVLSIVDFIVHCATLVVGNLFAIPHIILDVAVFFYMWKPSVVSYFNQEKSSLV
;
A
#
# COMPACT_ATOMS: atom_id res chain seq x y z
N MET A 1 17.40 6.45 44.57
CA MET A 1 16.59 5.91 43.46
C MET A 1 16.60 6.98 42.39
N ALA A 2 17.32 6.74 41.29
CA ALA A 2 17.40 7.70 40.19
C ALA A 2 16.15 7.51 39.33
N ASP A 3 15.35 8.56 39.21
CA ASP A 3 14.20 8.61 38.32
C ASP A 3 14.71 8.45 36.89
N VAL A 4 14.33 7.34 36.25
CA VAL A 4 14.56 7.14 34.82
C VAL A 4 13.71 8.17 34.11
N VAL A 5 14.31 9.31 33.78
CA VAL A 5 13.73 10.32 32.89
C VAL A 5 13.55 9.64 31.54
N LYS A 6 12.34 9.13 31.31
CA LYS A 6 11.92 8.60 30.02
C LYS A 6 11.91 9.78 29.05
N ASN A 7 12.87 9.83 28.14
CA ASN A 7 12.91 10.85 27.09
C ASN A 7 11.53 10.96 26.41
N PRO A 8 10.90 12.14 26.37
CA PRO A 8 9.54 12.32 25.84
C PRO A 8 9.44 12.19 24.31
N THR A 9 10.46 11.67 23.63
CA THR A 9 10.50 11.60 22.16
C THR A 9 10.04 10.27 21.58
N GLN A 10 9.70 9.28 22.41
CA GLN A 10 9.10 8.05 21.90
C GLN A 10 7.59 8.23 21.78
N SER A 11 7.19 8.93 20.72
CA SER A 11 5.80 9.00 20.26
C SER A 11 5.31 7.56 20.06
N GLU A 12 4.50 7.08 21.01
CA GLU A 12 3.93 5.74 20.97
C GLU A 12 3.07 5.65 19.71
N ARG A 13 3.55 4.87 18.73
CA ARG A 13 2.90 4.75 17.42
C ARG A 13 1.43 4.37 17.66
N PRO A 14 0.46 5.17 17.19
CA PRO A 14 -0.95 4.85 17.36
C PRO A 14 -1.22 3.44 16.83
N ILE A 15 -1.82 2.58 17.65
CA ILE A 15 -2.03 1.16 17.34
C ILE A 15 -2.70 0.97 15.97
N GLY A 16 -3.61 1.86 15.57
CA GLY A 16 -4.27 1.72 14.26
C GLY A 16 -3.40 2.08 13.04
N ILE A 17 -2.31 2.84 13.21
CA ILE A 17 -1.31 3.01 12.14
C ILE A 17 -0.59 1.68 11.93
N THR A 18 -0.22 1.00 13.02
CA THR A 18 0.40 -0.32 12.97
C THR A 18 -0.56 -1.36 12.37
N ILE A 19 -1.83 -1.38 12.78
CA ILE A 19 -2.84 -2.31 12.23
C ILE A 19 -3.04 -2.05 10.73
N LEU A 20 -3.16 -0.79 10.29
CA LEU A 20 -3.26 -0.45 8.87
C LEU A 20 -2.04 -0.92 8.09
N GLY A 21 -0.83 -0.62 8.56
CA GLY A 21 0.41 -1.07 7.93
C GLY A 21 0.49 -2.59 7.82
N VAL A 22 0.16 -3.32 8.89
CA VAL A 22 0.13 -4.79 8.87
C VAL A 22 -0.93 -5.32 7.91
N SER A 23 -2.12 -4.72 7.85
CA SER A 23 -3.17 -5.15 6.91
C SER A 23 -2.77 -4.95 5.45
N PHE A 24 -2.12 -3.83 5.12
CA PHE A 24 -1.55 -3.60 3.78
C PHE A 24 -0.49 -4.65 3.44
N ILE A 25 0.42 -4.94 4.37
CA ILE A 25 1.46 -5.95 4.16
C ILE A 25 0.84 -7.33 3.89
N VAL A 26 -0.15 -7.75 4.69
CA VAL A 26 -0.79 -9.07 4.52
C VAL A 26 -1.51 -9.16 3.18
N VAL A 27 -2.26 -8.12 2.79
CA VAL A 27 -2.98 -8.09 1.52
C VAL A 27 -1.99 -8.07 0.34
N ALA A 28 -0.96 -7.23 0.38
CA ALA A 28 0.07 -7.17 -0.65
C ALA A 28 0.82 -8.51 -0.83
N VAL A 29 1.14 -9.20 0.28
CA VAL A 29 1.78 -10.52 0.23
C VAL A 29 0.86 -11.57 -0.40
N LEU A 30 -0.42 -11.63 0.01
CA LEU A 30 -1.37 -12.58 -0.59
C LEU A 30 -1.56 -12.34 -2.09
N MET A 31 -1.61 -11.07 -2.50
CA MET A 31 -1.81 -10.70 -3.90
C MET A 31 -0.57 -10.90 -4.76
N SER A 32 0.63 -10.66 -4.24
CA SER A 32 1.87 -10.96 -4.94
C SER A 32 1.99 -12.46 -5.23
N ILE A 33 1.58 -13.33 -4.29
CA ILE A 33 1.51 -14.78 -4.49
C ILE A 33 0.47 -15.11 -5.58
N ALA A 34 -0.75 -14.57 -5.48
CA ALA A 34 -1.80 -14.82 -6.46
C ALA A 34 -1.40 -14.38 -7.88
N THR A 35 -0.77 -13.21 -7.99
CA THR A 35 -0.25 -12.68 -9.25
C THR A 35 0.86 -13.57 -9.81
N ALA A 36 1.80 -14.01 -8.98
CA ALA A 36 2.86 -14.92 -9.40
C ALA A 36 2.31 -16.26 -9.89
N MET A 37 1.28 -16.80 -9.24
CA MET A 37 0.59 -18.02 -9.68
C MET A 37 -0.08 -17.84 -11.04
N ILE A 38 -0.84 -16.75 -11.23
CA ILE A 38 -1.49 -16.44 -12.51
C ILE A 38 -0.45 -16.19 -13.61
N GLY A 39 0.59 -15.42 -13.33
CA GLY A 39 1.68 -15.14 -14.27
C GLY A 39 2.39 -16.41 -14.72
N THR A 40 2.71 -17.30 -13.78
CA THR A 40 3.36 -18.60 -14.08
C THR A 40 2.44 -19.50 -14.88
N PHE A 41 1.14 -19.54 -14.54
CA PHE A 41 0.14 -20.30 -15.29
C PHE A 41 0.01 -19.82 -16.74
N MET A 42 0.03 -18.51 -16.97
CA MET A 42 -0.01 -17.93 -18.32
C MET A 42 1.25 -18.27 -19.13
N VAL A 43 2.44 -18.29 -18.52
CA VAL A 43 3.68 -18.71 -19.18
C VAL A 43 3.62 -20.19 -19.62
N ILE A 44 3.07 -21.06 -18.76
CA ILE A 44 2.88 -22.48 -19.08
C ILE A 44 1.90 -22.64 -20.25
N LEU A 45 0.78 -21.93 -20.24
CA LEU A 45 -0.20 -21.93 -21.34
C LEU A 45 0.40 -21.39 -22.66
N GLY A 46 1.22 -20.35 -22.59
CA GLY A 46 1.94 -19.80 -23.74
C GLY A 46 2.97 -20.75 -24.34
N SER A 47 3.48 -21.71 -23.57
CA SER A 47 4.51 -22.66 -24.01
C SER A 47 3.99 -23.73 -24.99
N TYR A 48 2.67 -23.87 -25.14
CA TYR A 48 2.06 -24.88 -26.02
C TYR A 48 2.01 -24.49 -27.50
N SER A 49 2.15 -23.20 -27.86
CA SER A 49 2.31 -22.82 -29.28
C SER A 49 3.09 -21.52 -29.45
N THR A 50 4.05 -21.49 -30.39
CA THR A 50 4.99 -20.37 -30.59
C THR A 50 4.30 -19.04 -30.93
N MET A 51 3.17 -19.08 -31.64
CA MET A 51 2.42 -17.87 -31.98
C MET A 51 1.57 -17.35 -30.79
N MET A 52 1.04 -18.26 -29.98
CA MET A 52 0.35 -17.92 -28.72
C MET A 52 1.35 -17.45 -27.65
N ASN A 53 2.58 -17.98 -27.66
CA ASN A 53 3.65 -17.61 -26.72
C ASN A 53 3.96 -16.12 -26.78
N ASN A 54 4.19 -15.56 -27.98
CA ASN A 54 4.55 -14.15 -28.11
C ASN A 54 3.43 -13.21 -27.66
N MET A 55 2.16 -13.56 -27.94
CA MET A 55 1.01 -12.75 -27.54
C MET A 55 0.74 -12.85 -26.03
N ILE A 56 0.74 -14.07 -25.47
CA ILE A 56 0.54 -14.29 -24.03
C ILE A 56 1.71 -13.74 -23.20
N SER A 57 2.95 -13.87 -23.69
CA SER A 57 4.14 -13.34 -23.03
C SER A 57 4.15 -11.81 -23.02
N ALA A 58 3.77 -11.16 -24.13
CA ALA A 58 3.63 -9.70 -24.17
C ALA A 58 2.53 -9.19 -23.21
N MET A 59 1.37 -9.86 -23.17
CA MET A 59 0.29 -9.52 -22.24
C MET A 59 0.69 -9.78 -20.78
N GLY A 60 1.32 -10.91 -20.49
CA GLY A 60 1.81 -11.27 -19.16
C GLY A 60 2.88 -10.30 -18.67
N GLY A 61 3.83 -9.91 -19.52
CA GLY A 61 4.86 -8.91 -19.22
C GLY A 61 4.25 -7.55 -18.89
N MET A 62 3.25 -7.10 -19.65
CA MET A 62 2.54 -5.85 -19.36
C MET A 62 1.81 -5.90 -18.01
N PHE A 63 1.17 -7.03 -17.69
CA PHE A 63 0.52 -7.25 -16.39
C PHE A 63 1.51 -7.18 -15.22
N VAL A 64 2.67 -7.81 -15.36
CA VAL A 64 3.72 -7.79 -14.31
C VAL A 64 4.23 -6.37 -14.08
N VAL A 65 4.48 -5.61 -15.15
CA VAL A 65 4.91 -4.20 -15.03
C VAL A 65 3.84 -3.35 -14.35
N PHE A 66 2.58 -3.51 -14.75
CA PHE A 66 1.45 -2.77 -14.19
C PHE A 66 1.27 -3.05 -12.68
N ILE A 67 1.28 -4.33 -12.30
CA ILE A 67 1.17 -4.72 -10.88
C ILE A 67 2.41 -4.29 -10.09
N GLY A 68 3.60 -4.33 -10.69
CA GLY A 68 4.83 -3.84 -10.05
C GLY A 68 4.77 -2.35 -9.72
N ILE A 69 4.18 -1.53 -10.60
CA ILE A 69 3.97 -0.09 -10.34
C ILE A 69 3.00 0.11 -9.18
N LEU A 70 1.88 -0.63 -9.16
CA LEU A 70 0.90 -0.58 -8.07
C LEU A 70 1.52 -0.97 -6.72
N ALA A 71 2.24 -2.09 -6.68
CA ALA A 71 2.95 -2.51 -5.48
C ALA A 71 3.95 -1.44 -4.99
N GLY A 72 4.64 -0.75 -5.91
CA GLY A 72 5.52 0.37 -5.58
C GLY A 72 4.80 1.53 -4.90
N ILE A 73 3.58 1.86 -5.33
CA ILE A 73 2.73 2.90 -4.74
C ILE A 73 2.32 2.49 -3.31
N GLU A 74 1.88 1.25 -3.12
CA GLU A 74 1.52 0.73 -1.78
C GLU A 74 2.70 0.76 -0.81
N PHE A 75 3.89 0.34 -1.26
CA PHE A 75 5.11 0.43 -0.45
C PHE A 75 5.46 1.88 -0.10
N ALA A 76 5.25 2.82 -1.01
CA ALA A 76 5.44 4.25 -0.73
C ALA A 76 4.43 4.76 0.31
N ILE A 77 3.18 4.31 0.27
CA ILE A 77 2.15 4.62 1.29
C ILE A 77 2.59 4.08 2.65
N VAL A 78 3.00 2.81 2.74
CA VAL A 78 3.45 2.19 3.99
C VAL A 78 4.69 2.89 4.56
N TYR A 79 5.65 3.25 3.70
CA TYR A 79 6.83 4.00 4.11
C TYR A 79 6.47 5.39 4.64
N ALA A 80 5.58 6.12 3.95
CA ALA A 80 5.11 7.42 4.39
C ALA A 80 4.33 7.33 5.72
N LEU A 81 3.55 6.25 5.89
CA LEU A 81 2.79 5.96 7.11
C LEU A 81 3.72 5.73 8.31
N PHE A 82 4.83 5.01 8.13
CA PHE A 82 5.82 4.77 9.19
C PHE A 82 6.81 5.91 9.41
N SER A 83 6.93 6.86 8.47
CA SER A 83 7.89 7.96 8.56
C SER A 83 7.51 9.00 9.63
N GLY A 84 6.23 9.15 9.97
CA GLY A 84 5.77 10.03 11.06
C GLY A 84 6.00 11.54 10.86
N LYS A 85 6.51 11.97 9.70
CA LYS A 85 6.74 13.37 9.36
C LYS A 85 5.46 14.12 9.02
N ASN A 86 5.42 15.42 9.31
CA ASN A 86 4.30 16.31 8.94
C ASN A 86 3.90 16.23 7.45
N TRP A 87 4.88 16.07 6.56
CA TRP A 87 4.67 15.89 5.12
C TRP A 87 4.11 14.52 4.76
N GLY A 88 4.37 13.49 5.58
CA GLY A 88 3.90 12.13 5.36
C GLY A 88 2.38 12.04 5.28
N ARG A 89 1.66 12.83 6.09
CA ARG A 89 0.18 12.90 6.04
C ARG A 89 -0.35 13.32 4.68
N ILE A 90 0.19 14.39 4.10
CA ILE A 90 -0.25 14.88 2.79
C ILE A 90 0.07 13.84 1.71
N THR A 91 1.27 13.27 1.75
CA THR A 91 1.71 12.23 0.81
C THR A 91 0.80 11.00 0.86
N ILE A 92 0.43 10.51 2.04
CA ILE A 92 -0.46 9.35 2.20
C ILE A 92 -1.84 9.63 1.63
N ILE A 93 -2.42 10.81 1.89
CA ILE A 93 -3.74 11.18 1.35
C ILE A 93 -3.71 11.20 -0.18
N VAL A 94 -2.70 11.85 -0.76
CA VAL A 94 -2.57 11.95 -2.22
C VAL A 94 -2.35 10.57 -2.84
N LEU A 95 -1.44 9.77 -2.29
CA LEU A 95 -1.18 8.42 -2.80
C LEU A 95 -2.40 7.51 -2.66
N SER A 96 -3.11 7.56 -1.53
CA SER A 96 -4.33 6.77 -1.32
C SER A 96 -5.45 7.13 -2.29
N ILE A 97 -5.60 8.41 -2.67
CA ILE A 97 -6.57 8.81 -3.71
C ILE A 97 -6.19 8.21 -5.07
N VAL A 98 -4.91 8.28 -5.43
CA VAL A 98 -4.43 7.70 -6.70
C VAL A 98 -4.66 6.20 -6.72
N ASP A 99 -4.27 5.51 -5.64
CA ASP A 99 -4.41 4.06 -5.49
C ASP A 99 -5.89 3.63 -5.59
N PHE A 100 -6.77 4.35 -4.89
CA PHE A 100 -8.22 4.14 -4.95
C PHE A 100 -8.77 4.27 -6.38
N ILE A 101 -8.35 5.28 -7.14
CA ILE A 101 -8.81 5.47 -8.52
C ILE A 101 -8.36 4.30 -9.40
N VAL A 102 -7.11 3.83 -9.24
CA VAL A 102 -6.60 2.70 -10.01
C VAL A 102 -7.31 1.41 -9.63
N HIS A 103 -7.58 1.18 -8.34
CA HIS A 103 -8.35 0.04 -7.87
C HIS A 103 -9.81 0.06 -8.38
N CYS A 104 -10.45 1.24 -8.42
CA CYS A 104 -11.75 1.40 -9.06
C CYS A 104 -11.70 1.08 -10.57
N ALA A 105 -10.70 1.57 -11.29
CA ALA A 105 -10.55 1.30 -12.72
C ALA A 105 -10.34 -0.19 -12.99
N THR A 106 -9.49 -0.85 -12.20
CA THR A 106 -9.24 -2.30 -12.34
C THR A 106 -10.46 -3.14 -11.98
N LEU A 107 -11.28 -2.72 -11.02
CA LEU A 107 -12.54 -3.38 -10.69
C LEU A 107 -13.51 -3.36 -11.89
N VAL A 108 -13.60 -2.26 -12.63
CA VAL A 108 -14.45 -2.14 -13.84
C VAL A 108 -14.02 -3.10 -14.94
N VAL A 109 -12.72 -3.39 -15.04
CA VAL A 109 -12.16 -4.39 -15.98
C VAL A 109 -12.46 -5.84 -15.53
N GLY A 110 -13.08 -6.04 -14.37
CA GLY A 110 -13.46 -7.34 -13.83
C GLY A 110 -12.50 -7.88 -12.78
N ASN A 111 -11.56 -7.07 -12.27
CA ASN A 111 -10.65 -7.50 -11.24
C ASN A 111 -11.30 -7.47 -9.85
N LEU A 112 -11.92 -8.58 -9.44
CA LEU A 112 -12.49 -8.74 -8.10
C LEU A 112 -11.44 -8.62 -6.98
N PHE A 113 -10.15 -8.83 -7.29
CA PHE A 113 -9.07 -8.66 -6.34
C PHE A 113 -8.86 -7.18 -5.96
N ALA A 114 -9.44 -6.22 -6.67
CA ALA A 114 -9.37 -4.81 -6.27
C ALA A 114 -10.22 -4.49 -5.02
N ILE A 115 -11.24 -5.30 -4.70
CA ILE A 115 -12.22 -5.00 -3.63
C ILE A 115 -11.55 -4.82 -2.26
N PRO A 116 -10.66 -5.72 -1.78
CA PRO A 116 -9.98 -5.53 -0.49
C PRO A 116 -9.11 -4.27 -0.46
N HIS A 117 -8.47 -3.91 -1.58
CA HIS A 117 -7.63 -2.71 -1.65
C HIS A 117 -8.46 -1.43 -1.56
N ILE A 118 -9.60 -1.38 -2.25
CA ILE A 118 -10.56 -0.26 -2.14
C ILE A 118 -11.00 -0.06 -0.69
N ILE A 119 -11.28 -1.15 0.05
CA ILE A 119 -11.64 -1.07 1.47
C ILE A 119 -10.49 -0.49 2.30
N LEU A 120 -9.26 -0.94 2.04
CA LEU A 120 -8.07 -0.45 2.71
C LEU A 120 -7.80 1.03 2.41
N ASP A 121 -7.95 1.47 1.17
CA ASP A 121 -7.78 2.87 0.75
C ASP A 121 -8.78 3.78 1.48
N VAL A 122 -10.05 3.38 1.52
CA VAL A 122 -11.08 4.11 2.26
C VAL A 122 -10.77 4.12 3.76
N ALA A 123 -10.29 3.00 4.32
CA ALA A 123 -9.88 2.92 5.71
C ALA A 123 -8.71 3.86 6.03
N VAL A 124 -7.69 3.93 5.17
CA VAL A 124 -6.56 4.87 5.30
C VAL A 124 -7.04 6.30 5.23
N PHE A 125 -7.88 6.62 4.24
CA PHE A 125 -8.42 7.96 4.05
C PHE A 125 -9.23 8.42 5.28
N PHE A 126 -10.09 7.54 5.82
CA PHE A 126 -10.84 7.82 7.04
C PHE A 126 -9.92 7.96 8.27
N TYR A 127 -8.93 7.08 8.41
CA TYR A 127 -8.04 7.07 9.56
C TYR A 127 -7.09 8.27 9.59
N MET A 128 -6.69 8.79 8.43
CA MET A 128 -5.92 10.03 8.27
C MET A 128 -6.62 11.29 8.83
N TRP A 129 -7.95 11.23 9.02
CA TRP A 129 -8.74 12.29 9.64
C TRP A 129 -8.83 12.18 11.16
N LYS A 130 -8.44 11.05 11.74
CA LYS A 130 -8.56 10.81 13.19
C LYS A 130 -7.59 11.72 13.97
N PRO A 131 -8.03 12.41 15.02
CA PRO A 131 -7.20 13.38 15.77
C PRO A 131 -5.95 12.76 16.39
N SER A 132 -5.99 11.46 16.74
CA SER A 132 -4.82 10.71 17.24
C SER A 132 -3.70 10.53 16.22
N VAL A 133 -4.03 10.59 14.92
CA VAL A 133 -3.07 10.48 13.82
C VAL A 133 -2.54 11.87 13.46
N VAL A 134 -3.40 12.88 13.51
CA VAL A 134 -3.02 14.28 13.30
C VAL A 134 -1.98 14.72 14.34
N SER A 135 -2.13 14.33 15.61
CA SER A 135 -1.15 14.64 16.65
C SER A 135 0.18 13.91 16.45
N TYR A 136 0.18 12.67 15.96
CA TYR A 136 1.40 11.92 15.64
C TYR A 136 2.25 12.63 14.58
N PHE A 137 1.63 13.09 13.49
CA PHE A 137 2.34 13.79 12.43
C PHE A 137 2.74 15.22 12.82
N ASN A 138 1.98 15.92 13.67
CA ASN A 138 2.24 17.31 14.10
C ASN A 138 3.31 17.49 15.19
N GLN A 139 3.74 16.43 15.89
CA GLN A 139 4.68 16.54 17.02
C GLN A 139 6.06 17.11 16.65
N GLU A 140 6.51 16.95 15.40
CA GLU A 140 7.78 17.51 14.90
C GLU A 140 7.82 19.05 14.99
N LYS A 141 6.66 19.72 14.96
CA LYS A 141 6.60 21.18 15.02
C LYS A 141 6.78 21.73 16.44
N SER A 142 6.57 20.89 17.46
CA SER A 142 6.61 21.30 18.88
C SER A 142 7.97 21.10 19.55
N SER A 143 8.91 20.37 18.93
CA SER A 143 10.26 20.19 19.47
C SER A 143 11.27 21.24 18.97
N LEU A 144 10.81 22.19 18.14
CA LEU A 144 11.62 23.24 17.53
C LEU A 144 11.16 24.66 17.92
N VAL A 145 10.23 24.78 18.88
CA VAL A 145 9.76 26.04 19.46
C VAL A 145 10.06 26.06 20.95
#